data_AF-A0A1G8RQJ2-F1
#
_entry.id   AF-A0A1G8RQJ2-F1
#
_cell.length_a   1.000
_cell.length_b   1.000
_cell.length_c   1.000
_cell.angle_alpha   90.00
_cell.angle_beta   90.00
_cell.angle_gamma   90.00
#
_symmetry.space_group_name_H-M   'P 1'
#
loop_
_entity.id
_entity.type
_entity.pdbx_description
1 polymer ?
#
loop_
_entity_poly.entity_id
_entity_poly.type
_entity_poly.pdbx_seq_one_letter_code
_entity_poly.pdbx_strand_id
1 'polypeptide(L)'
;MTADLQTPREAAPKLSDHARDVIRDRIIEGDLPMGAVLRESELAALLGMSKIPVREALVQLECEGMIQMSPNRSHKVFDMTSDDIRDLGELREMLESEALRLALQRDPEALAAALRAVVDQMREALAAQDGRSYKLLDNAFHHAIFAQCGNVYLEKTHHMLSFRIQALRNRLSRDMALNDRSLGEHAALTDLVAAMDLEAALDLMRSHIRDTTQNYLAQALSAVPAAQRPPARVMLAEMERFADAAMLAAGCDDATRAAVIRALSHASIHGVDTHGYRLLPHYLEGFVGGRLVARPSVTWEQGAPGAAVLDGGDGHGARATYAAVDLAVEMARSSGTGAVAIRASSHFGAAGAYAKAVAEAGMLGFCFCNSDSFVRLQGGAEKFHGTNPIAMAGPAGEGQDPWLFDMATSAIPFNKVQLSRALGIPLPPDTASNGQGVNTTDPDEAAMLAPLGGEFGYKGAGLAGISEILSTALSGAPLSFELPPMISEDMATPRGLGAFVLALDPAAFAGLDIFTGTLRRYRDAIRGSATTAGGTVMAAGDREWSEGRRRRMSGLLLDQTAVEALTRFAGEKGIAPLEVLTR
;
A
#
# COMPACT_ATOMS: atom_id res chain seq x y z
N MET A 1 -75.39 -31.09 -9.96
CA MET A 1 -74.34 -31.98 -10.54
C MET A 1 -74.21 -31.55 -11.98
N THR A 2 -73.13 -30.98 -12.48
CA THR A 2 -71.68 -31.07 -12.18
C THR A 2 -71.05 -29.84 -12.87
N ALA A 3 -70.37 -28.98 -12.11
CA ALA A 3 -68.92 -28.77 -12.17
C ALA A 3 -68.42 -28.16 -13.50
N ASP A 4 -68.33 -26.82 -13.48
CA ASP A 4 -67.56 -26.01 -14.41
C ASP A 4 -66.06 -26.33 -14.25
N LEU A 5 -65.42 -26.74 -15.34
CA LEU A 5 -63.96 -26.94 -15.40
C LEU A 5 -63.29 -25.60 -15.66
N GLN A 6 -62.83 -24.95 -14.58
CA GLN A 6 -61.92 -23.81 -14.66
C GLN A 6 -60.53 -24.27 -15.11
N THR A 7 -60.01 -23.64 -16.16
CA THR A 7 -58.60 -23.62 -16.55
C THR A 7 -57.68 -23.23 -15.39
N PRO A 8 -56.45 -23.80 -15.28
CA PRO A 8 -55.53 -23.47 -14.19
C PRO A 8 -55.07 -22.01 -14.29
N ARG A 9 -55.19 -21.26 -13.18
CA ARG A 9 -54.52 -19.96 -12.97
C ARG A 9 -53.01 -20.20 -12.87
N GLU A 10 -52.20 -19.54 -13.69
CA GLU A 10 -50.76 -19.41 -13.47
C GLU A 10 -50.50 -18.86 -12.05
N ALA A 11 -49.70 -19.59 -11.27
CA ALA A 11 -49.38 -19.23 -9.90
C ALA A 11 -48.43 -18.01 -9.88
N ALA A 12 -48.71 -17.03 -9.04
CA ALA A 12 -47.81 -15.89 -8.81
C ALA A 12 -46.42 -16.39 -8.32
N PRO A 13 -45.31 -15.79 -8.78
CA PRO A 13 -43.97 -16.23 -8.41
C PRO A 13 -43.76 -16.14 -6.89
N LYS A 14 -43.06 -17.12 -6.30
CA LYS A 14 -42.78 -17.12 -4.86
C LYS A 14 -41.90 -15.93 -4.50
N LEU A 15 -42.18 -15.31 -3.35
CA LEU A 15 -41.39 -14.18 -2.86
C LEU A 15 -39.90 -14.52 -2.65
N SER A 16 -39.57 -15.78 -2.35
CA SER A 16 -38.19 -16.26 -2.26
C SER A 16 -37.50 -16.38 -3.61
N ASP A 17 -38.22 -16.74 -4.68
CA ASP A 17 -37.66 -16.78 -6.04
C ASP A 17 -37.36 -15.36 -6.53
N HIS A 18 -38.26 -14.41 -6.26
CA HIS A 18 -38.03 -13.00 -6.57
C HIS A 18 -36.84 -12.41 -5.80
N ALA A 19 -36.74 -12.71 -4.49
CA ALA A 19 -35.61 -12.27 -3.67
C ALA A 19 -34.28 -12.82 -4.19
N ARG A 20 -34.25 -14.10 -4.58
CA ARG A 20 -33.09 -14.76 -5.16
C ARG A 20 -32.65 -14.07 -6.44
N ASP A 21 -33.57 -13.83 -7.37
CA ASP A 21 -33.25 -13.23 -8.67
C ASP A 21 -32.72 -11.79 -8.51
N VAL A 22 -33.32 -10.97 -7.64
CA VAL A 22 -32.83 -9.60 -7.40
C VAL A 22 -31.44 -9.59 -6.73
N ILE A 23 -31.19 -10.48 -5.77
CA ILE A 23 -29.86 -10.59 -5.14
C ILE A 23 -28.83 -11.09 -6.16
N ARG A 24 -29.22 -12.06 -7.00
CA ARG A 24 -28.38 -12.58 -8.08
C ARG A 24 -27.98 -11.47 -9.05
N ASP A 25 -28.94 -10.69 -9.53
CA ASP A 25 -28.70 -9.60 -10.48
C ASP A 25 -27.75 -8.56 -9.89
N ARG A 26 -27.93 -8.20 -8.61
CA ARG A 26 -27.03 -7.26 -7.92
C ARG A 26 -25.61 -7.79 -7.72
N ILE A 27 -25.43 -9.10 -7.53
CA ILE A 27 -24.10 -9.73 -7.48
C ILE A 27 -23.44 -9.69 -8.86
N ILE A 28 -24.20 -10.04 -9.91
CA ILE A 28 -23.71 -10.03 -11.29
C ILE A 28 -23.31 -8.60 -11.65
N GLU A 29 -24.18 -7.61 -11.47
CA GLU A 29 -23.97 -6.20 -11.83
C GLU A 29 -22.86 -5.51 -11.03
N GLY A 30 -22.48 -6.08 -9.89
CA GLY A 30 -21.41 -5.58 -9.02
C GLY A 30 -21.88 -4.62 -7.94
N ASP A 31 -23.18 -4.39 -7.79
CA ASP A 31 -23.79 -3.66 -6.66
C ASP A 31 -23.50 -4.35 -5.32
N LEU A 32 -23.43 -5.68 -5.34
CA LEU A 32 -22.96 -6.51 -4.23
C LEU A 32 -21.60 -7.11 -4.62
N PRO A 33 -20.48 -6.52 -4.20
CA PRO A 33 -19.18 -6.94 -4.69
C PRO A 33 -18.81 -8.35 -4.22
N MET A 34 -18.01 -9.06 -5.01
CA MET A 34 -17.43 -10.35 -4.60
C MET A 34 -16.76 -10.21 -3.23
N GLY A 35 -17.00 -11.19 -2.38
CA GLY A 35 -16.53 -11.19 -1.02
C GLY A 35 -17.26 -10.26 -0.04
N ALA A 36 -18.30 -9.53 -0.45
CA ALA A 36 -19.13 -8.75 0.47
C ALA A 36 -19.86 -9.67 1.47
N VAL A 37 -19.95 -9.22 2.73
CA VAL A 37 -20.77 -9.90 3.74
C VAL A 37 -22.22 -9.48 3.56
N LEU A 38 -23.10 -10.45 3.32
CA LEU A 38 -24.53 -10.26 3.15
C LEU A 38 -25.26 -10.45 4.49
N ARG A 39 -25.89 -9.39 4.98
CA ARG A 39 -26.70 -9.44 6.20
C ARG A 39 -28.19 -9.56 5.84
N GLU A 40 -28.86 -10.57 6.40
CA GLU A 40 -30.30 -10.82 6.14
C GLU A 40 -31.19 -9.59 6.40
N SER A 41 -30.87 -8.80 7.43
CA SER A 41 -31.64 -7.59 7.78
C SER A 41 -31.52 -6.48 6.75
N GLU A 42 -30.34 -6.32 6.15
CA GLU A 42 -30.09 -5.29 5.14
C GLU A 42 -30.75 -5.68 3.82
N LEU A 43 -30.64 -6.96 3.44
CA LEU A 43 -31.30 -7.50 2.24
C LEU A 43 -32.83 -7.46 2.35
N ALA A 44 -33.39 -7.77 3.52
CA ALA A 44 -34.83 -7.68 3.76
C ALA A 44 -35.35 -6.24 3.64
N ALA A 45 -34.60 -5.26 4.16
CA ALA A 45 -34.93 -3.85 4.03
C ALA A 45 -34.80 -3.38 2.57
N LEU A 46 -33.73 -3.77 1.88
CA LEU A 46 -33.49 -3.45 0.47
C LEU A 46 -34.60 -3.96 -0.45
N LEU A 47 -35.12 -5.16 -0.17
CA LEU A 47 -36.14 -5.83 -0.97
C LEU A 47 -37.58 -5.55 -0.51
N GLY A 48 -37.77 -4.77 0.56
CA GLY A 48 -39.09 -4.45 1.09
C GLY A 48 -39.90 -5.68 1.55
N MET A 49 -39.23 -6.72 2.05
CA MET A 49 -39.87 -8.00 2.42
C MET A 49 -39.39 -8.51 3.79
N SER A 50 -40.02 -9.57 4.32
CA SER A 50 -39.62 -10.20 5.59
C SER A 50 -38.35 -11.05 5.43
N LYS A 51 -37.66 -11.37 6.53
CA LYS A 51 -36.39 -12.12 6.50
C LYS A 51 -36.52 -13.57 6.03
N ILE A 52 -37.72 -14.15 6.08
CA ILE A 52 -37.98 -15.56 5.73
C ILE A 52 -37.72 -15.83 4.23
N PRO A 53 -38.36 -15.13 3.27
CA PRO A 53 -38.07 -15.31 1.85
C PRO A 53 -36.62 -14.97 1.48
N VAL A 54 -36.00 -14.02 2.16
CA VAL A 54 -34.57 -13.69 1.98
C VAL A 54 -33.66 -14.85 2.40
N ARG A 55 -33.96 -15.50 3.54
CA ARG A 55 -33.17 -16.65 4.00
C ARG A 55 -33.30 -17.85 3.06
N GLU A 56 -34.51 -18.12 2.57
CA GLU A 56 -34.72 -19.15 1.54
C GLU A 56 -33.96 -18.83 0.24
N ALA A 57 -33.97 -17.57 -0.18
CA ALA A 57 -33.20 -17.11 -1.33
C ALA A 57 -31.69 -17.29 -1.16
N LEU A 58 -31.15 -16.98 0.03
CA LEU A 58 -29.73 -17.18 0.34
C LEU A 58 -29.34 -18.66 0.29
N VAL A 59 -30.18 -19.57 0.79
CA VAL A 59 -29.93 -21.02 0.68
C VAL A 59 -29.90 -21.47 -0.79
N GLN A 60 -30.82 -20.96 -1.62
CA GLN A 60 -30.81 -21.26 -3.06
C GLN A 60 -29.54 -20.72 -3.75
N LEU A 61 -29.13 -19.49 -3.44
CA LEU A 61 -27.89 -18.88 -3.95
C LEU A 61 -26.63 -19.61 -3.49
N GLU A 62 -26.65 -20.21 -2.29
CA GLU A 62 -25.56 -21.05 -1.80
C GLU A 62 -25.47 -22.36 -2.59
N CYS A 63 -26.60 -23.00 -2.90
CA CYS A 63 -26.64 -24.16 -3.79
C CYS A 63 -26.18 -23.84 -5.21
N GLU A 64 -26.42 -22.63 -5.69
CA GLU A 64 -25.92 -22.11 -6.97
C GLU A 64 -24.43 -21.69 -6.90
N GLY A 65 -23.83 -21.71 -5.71
CA GLY A 65 -22.42 -21.37 -5.51
C GLY A 65 -22.12 -19.88 -5.68
N MET A 66 -23.13 -19.01 -5.50
CA MET A 66 -23.07 -17.55 -5.60
C MET A 66 -22.75 -16.88 -4.26
N ILE A 67 -22.99 -17.59 -3.17
CA ILE A 67 -22.62 -17.16 -1.83
C ILE A 67 -22.01 -18.35 -1.09
N GLN A 68 -21.22 -18.05 -0.07
CA GLN A 68 -20.60 -19.02 0.82
C GLN A 68 -20.99 -18.67 2.26
N MET A 69 -21.36 -19.68 3.05
CA MET A 69 -21.56 -19.51 4.48
C MET A 69 -20.23 -19.61 5.24
N SER A 70 -19.89 -18.56 6.00
CA SER A 70 -18.71 -18.55 6.85
C SER A 70 -18.94 -19.36 8.15
N PRO A 71 -17.87 -19.80 8.83
CA PRO A 71 -17.97 -20.47 10.14
C PRO A 71 -18.74 -19.67 11.20
N ASN A 72 -18.80 -18.34 11.06
CA ASN A 72 -19.51 -17.44 11.96
C ASN A 72 -20.98 -17.22 11.57
N ARG A 73 -21.55 -18.07 10.69
CA ARG A 73 -22.92 -17.99 10.15
C ARG A 73 -23.22 -16.68 9.41
N SER A 74 -22.21 -16.06 8.80
CA SER A 74 -22.42 -14.94 7.89
C SER A 74 -22.37 -15.43 6.44
N HIS A 75 -23.31 -14.97 5.62
CA HIS A 75 -23.28 -15.21 4.18
C HIS A 75 -22.32 -14.22 3.52
N LYS A 76 -21.48 -14.70 2.61
CA LYS A 76 -20.52 -13.88 1.85
C LYS A 76 -20.76 -14.13 0.37
N VAL A 77 -20.78 -13.08 -0.47
CA VAL A 77 -20.74 -13.26 -1.93
C VAL A 77 -19.49 -14.07 -2.27
N PHE A 78 -19.59 -15.00 -3.21
CA PHE A 78 -18.44 -15.79 -3.62
C PHE A 78 -17.27 -14.88 -3.99
N ASP A 79 -16.06 -15.38 -3.73
CA ASP A 79 -14.81 -14.71 -4.06
C ASP A 79 -14.01 -15.64 -4.99
N MET A 80 -13.12 -15.09 -5.80
CA MET A 80 -12.28 -15.88 -6.70
C MET A 80 -10.83 -15.43 -6.62
N THR A 81 -9.97 -16.37 -6.24
CA THR A 81 -8.53 -16.22 -6.30
C THR A 81 -8.03 -16.25 -7.74
N SER A 82 -6.77 -15.89 -7.97
CA SER A 82 -6.13 -16.04 -9.28
C SER A 82 -6.13 -17.50 -9.75
N ASP A 83 -6.06 -18.45 -8.82
CA ASP A 83 -6.11 -19.87 -9.14
C ASP A 83 -7.54 -20.28 -9.52
N ASP A 84 -8.57 -19.80 -8.81
CA ASP A 84 -9.97 -20.05 -9.17
C ASP A 84 -10.31 -19.51 -10.57
N ILE A 85 -9.76 -18.34 -10.95
CA ILE A 85 -9.96 -17.75 -12.29
C ILE A 85 -9.27 -18.61 -13.35
N ARG A 86 -8.08 -19.13 -13.07
CA ARG A 86 -7.34 -20.02 -13.98
C ARG A 86 -8.09 -21.33 -14.17
N ASP A 87 -8.49 -21.97 -13.08
CA ASP A 87 -9.23 -23.24 -13.07
C ASP A 87 -10.57 -23.10 -13.81
N LEU A 88 -11.27 -21.98 -13.61
CA LEU A 88 -12.50 -21.68 -14.34
C LEU A 88 -12.24 -21.47 -15.84
N GLY A 89 -11.14 -20.80 -16.21
CA GLY A 89 -10.73 -20.65 -17.61
C GLY A 89 -10.45 -21.98 -18.30
N GLU A 90 -9.72 -22.88 -17.63
CA GLU A 90 -9.45 -24.24 -18.11
C GLU A 90 -10.75 -25.05 -18.31
N LEU A 91 -11.65 -25.00 -17.32
CA LEU A 91 -12.93 -25.68 -17.39
C LEU A 91 -13.81 -25.13 -18.52
N ARG A 92 -13.83 -23.81 -18.72
CA ARG A 92 -14.54 -23.18 -19.85
C ARG A 92 -14.00 -23.66 -21.19
N GLU A 93 -12.68 -23.65 -21.35
CA GLU A 93 -12.04 -24.10 -22.59
C GLU A 93 -12.48 -25.52 -22.96
N MET A 94 -12.50 -26.43 -21.98
CA MET A 94 -12.94 -27.81 -22.15
C MET A 94 -14.42 -27.90 -22.55
N LEU A 95 -15.30 -27.22 -21.81
CA LEU A 95 -16.76 -27.33 -22.01
C LEU A 95 -17.22 -26.63 -23.29
N GLU A 96 -16.74 -25.43 -23.55
CA GLU A 96 -17.17 -24.62 -24.71
C GLU A 96 -16.65 -25.20 -26.03
N SER A 97 -15.42 -25.70 -26.05
CA SER A 97 -14.87 -26.40 -27.23
C SER A 97 -15.70 -27.64 -27.57
N GLU A 98 -16.04 -28.45 -26.57
CA GLU A 98 -16.81 -29.67 -26.79
C GLU A 98 -18.27 -29.39 -27.16
N ALA A 99 -18.88 -28.36 -26.55
CA ALA A 99 -20.22 -27.91 -26.94
C ALA A 99 -20.25 -27.40 -28.38
N LEU A 100 -19.26 -26.60 -28.80
CA LEU A 100 -19.12 -26.12 -30.16
C LEU A 100 -18.98 -27.28 -31.16
N ARG A 101 -18.12 -28.25 -30.85
CA ARG A 101 -17.93 -29.46 -31.66
C ARG A 101 -19.24 -30.23 -31.84
N LEU A 102 -19.98 -30.46 -30.76
CA LEU A 102 -21.24 -31.19 -30.80
C LEU A 102 -22.34 -30.42 -31.54
N ALA A 103 -22.44 -29.11 -31.32
CA ALA A 103 -23.43 -28.26 -31.96
C ALA A 103 -23.22 -28.22 -33.48
N LEU A 104 -21.97 -28.05 -33.93
CA LEU A 104 -21.63 -28.03 -35.35
C LEU A 104 -21.86 -29.39 -36.04
N GLN A 105 -21.63 -30.51 -35.33
CA GLN A 105 -21.86 -31.86 -35.86
C GLN A 105 -23.34 -32.22 -35.99
N ARG A 106 -24.21 -31.60 -35.20
CA ARG A 106 -25.63 -31.97 -35.11
C ARG A 106 -26.52 -31.10 -35.98
N ASP A 107 -26.38 -29.79 -35.87
CA ASP A 107 -27.18 -28.83 -36.63
C ASP A 107 -26.38 -27.53 -36.88
N PRO A 108 -25.47 -27.54 -37.88
CA PRO A 108 -24.61 -26.40 -38.18
C PRO A 108 -25.40 -25.17 -38.66
N GLU A 109 -26.54 -25.37 -39.34
CA GLU A 109 -27.39 -24.28 -39.82
C GLU A 109 -28.09 -23.58 -38.66
N ALA A 110 -28.67 -24.33 -37.71
CA ALA A 110 -29.30 -23.77 -36.53
C ALA A 110 -28.29 -23.05 -35.62
N LEU A 111 -27.09 -23.62 -35.45
CA LEU A 111 -26.00 -22.98 -34.70
C LEU A 111 -25.58 -21.65 -35.36
N ALA A 112 -25.29 -21.65 -36.67
CA ALA A 112 -24.89 -20.45 -37.39
C ALA A 112 -25.95 -19.35 -37.31
N ALA A 113 -27.23 -19.70 -37.46
CA ALA A 113 -28.34 -18.76 -37.34
C ALA A 113 -28.44 -18.16 -35.92
N ALA A 114 -28.31 -18.99 -34.88
CA ALA A 114 -28.36 -18.55 -33.49
C ALA A 114 -27.20 -17.60 -33.14
N LEU A 115 -25.97 -17.93 -33.54
CA LEU A 115 -24.80 -17.09 -33.29
C LEU A 115 -24.89 -15.75 -34.03
N ARG A 116 -25.31 -15.77 -35.31
CA ARG A 116 -25.47 -14.55 -36.11
C ARG A 116 -26.49 -13.59 -35.50
N ALA A 117 -27.63 -14.11 -35.03
CA ALA A 117 -28.65 -13.30 -34.38
C ALA A 117 -28.13 -12.59 -33.12
N VAL A 118 -27.26 -13.24 -32.34
CA VAL A 118 -26.64 -12.63 -31.16
C VAL A 118 -25.57 -11.61 -31.56
N VAL A 119 -24.68 -11.92 -32.52
CA VAL A 119 -23.63 -11.02 -32.99
C VAL A 119 -24.22 -9.72 -33.56
N ASP A 120 -25.32 -9.78 -34.29
CA ASP A 120 -25.98 -8.59 -34.82
C ASP A 120 -26.52 -7.69 -33.68
N GLN A 121 -27.11 -8.28 -32.63
CA GLN A 121 -27.50 -7.52 -31.43
C GLN A 121 -26.29 -6.95 -30.68
N MET A 122 -25.17 -7.68 -30.63
CA MET A 122 -23.93 -7.18 -30.01
C MET A 122 -23.36 -5.98 -30.75
N ARG A 123 -23.42 -5.97 -32.09
CA ARG A 123 -23.04 -4.81 -32.92
C ARG A 123 -23.90 -3.59 -32.60
N GLU A 124 -25.21 -3.77 -32.48
CA GLU A 124 -26.14 -2.70 -32.13
C GLU A 124 -25.85 -2.14 -30.73
N ALA A 125 -25.66 -3.02 -29.74
CA ALA A 125 -25.34 -2.62 -28.37
C ALA A 125 -24.01 -1.85 -28.27
N LEU A 126 -22.97 -2.31 -28.98
CA LEU A 126 -21.67 -1.63 -29.00
C LEU A 126 -21.76 -0.27 -29.70
N ALA A 127 -22.48 -0.17 -30.82
CA ALA A 127 -22.70 1.10 -31.53
C ALA A 127 -23.50 2.11 -30.68
N ALA A 128 -24.44 1.64 -29.87
CA ALA A 128 -25.18 2.45 -28.91
C ALA A 128 -24.38 2.79 -27.63
N GLN A 129 -23.16 2.28 -27.49
CA GLN A 129 -22.35 2.34 -26.26
C GLN A 129 -23.08 1.77 -25.02
N ASP A 130 -24.00 0.82 -25.23
CA ASP A 130 -24.72 0.15 -24.16
C ASP A 130 -23.93 -1.06 -23.66
N GLY A 131 -22.97 -0.76 -22.78
CA GLY A 131 -22.14 -1.79 -22.16
C GLY A 131 -22.96 -2.81 -21.36
N ARG A 132 -24.13 -2.44 -20.80
CA ARG A 132 -24.97 -3.35 -20.02
C ARG A 132 -25.59 -4.42 -20.91
N SER A 133 -26.22 -4.01 -22.02
CA SER A 133 -26.80 -4.94 -22.97
C SER A 133 -25.73 -5.80 -23.65
N TYR A 134 -24.56 -5.22 -23.96
CA TYR A 134 -23.44 -5.98 -24.55
C TYR A 134 -23.03 -7.19 -23.68
N LYS A 135 -22.98 -7.03 -22.35
CA LYS A 135 -22.62 -8.13 -21.41
C LYS A 135 -23.61 -9.28 -21.44
N LEU A 136 -24.90 -8.96 -21.49
CA LEU A 136 -25.96 -9.96 -21.56
C LEU A 136 -25.86 -10.74 -22.87
N LEU A 137 -25.56 -10.05 -23.96
CA LEU A 137 -25.42 -10.63 -25.30
C LEU A 137 -24.15 -11.46 -25.45
N ASP A 138 -23.03 -11.02 -24.89
CA ASP A 138 -21.79 -11.80 -24.82
C ASP A 138 -22.04 -13.12 -24.09
N ASN A 139 -22.74 -13.12 -22.95
CA ASN A 139 -23.17 -14.36 -22.31
C ASN A 139 -24.14 -15.19 -23.18
N ALA A 140 -25.10 -14.53 -23.85
CA ALA A 140 -26.05 -15.20 -24.74
C ALA A 140 -25.35 -15.89 -25.91
N PHE A 141 -24.25 -15.33 -26.42
CA PHE A 141 -23.46 -15.91 -27.50
C PHE A 141 -22.91 -17.28 -27.10
N HIS A 142 -22.23 -17.35 -25.95
CA HIS A 142 -21.71 -18.62 -25.44
C HIS A 142 -22.85 -19.58 -25.08
N HIS A 143 -23.93 -19.09 -24.48
CA HIS A 143 -25.09 -19.91 -24.15
C HIS A 143 -25.75 -20.53 -25.40
N ALA A 144 -25.81 -19.81 -26.52
CA ALA A 144 -26.35 -20.31 -27.78
C ALA A 144 -25.60 -21.55 -28.28
N ILE A 145 -24.28 -21.63 -28.06
CA ILE A 145 -23.48 -22.81 -28.41
C ILE A 145 -23.94 -24.04 -27.60
N PHE A 146 -24.14 -23.87 -26.29
CA PHE A 146 -24.62 -24.95 -25.43
C PHE A 146 -26.06 -25.34 -25.72
N ALA A 147 -26.94 -24.38 -26.02
CA ALA A 147 -28.32 -24.66 -26.38
C ALA A 147 -28.42 -25.53 -27.64
N GLN A 148 -27.49 -25.34 -28.59
CA GLN A 148 -27.45 -26.10 -29.84
C GLN A 148 -26.58 -27.37 -29.77
N CYS A 149 -25.83 -27.59 -28.70
CA CYS A 149 -24.98 -28.79 -28.58
C CYS A 149 -25.80 -30.08 -28.38
N GLY A 150 -27.06 -29.95 -27.97
CA GLY A 150 -28.01 -31.05 -27.71
C GLY A 150 -27.56 -32.02 -26.59
N ASN A 151 -26.60 -31.62 -25.75
CA ASN A 151 -26.19 -32.36 -24.57
C ASN A 151 -26.69 -31.64 -23.32
N VAL A 152 -27.80 -32.15 -22.78
CA VAL A 152 -28.48 -31.57 -21.61
C VAL A 152 -27.57 -31.47 -20.38
N TYR A 153 -26.55 -32.31 -20.26
CA TYR A 153 -25.61 -32.24 -19.14
C TYR A 153 -24.58 -31.13 -19.34
N LEU A 154 -24.07 -30.94 -20.55
CA LEU A 154 -23.18 -29.80 -20.86
C LEU A 154 -23.91 -28.47 -20.68
N GLU A 155 -25.16 -28.39 -21.14
CA GLU A 155 -26.01 -27.21 -20.96
C GLU A 155 -26.24 -26.89 -19.47
N LYS A 156 -26.62 -27.90 -18.67
CA LYS A 156 -26.82 -27.73 -17.22
C LYS A 156 -25.53 -27.33 -16.48
N THR A 157 -24.40 -27.94 -16.83
CA THR A 157 -23.11 -27.60 -16.24
C THR A 157 -22.70 -26.17 -16.59
N HIS A 158 -22.88 -25.75 -17.85
CA HIS A 158 -22.65 -24.37 -18.24
C HIS A 158 -23.58 -23.40 -17.51
N HIS A 159 -24.87 -23.73 -17.36
CA HIS A 159 -25.82 -22.88 -16.65
C HIS A 159 -25.37 -22.60 -15.20
N MET A 160 -24.87 -23.62 -14.50
CA MET A 160 -24.31 -23.50 -13.15
C MET A 160 -23.10 -22.56 -13.09
N LEU A 161 -22.27 -22.55 -14.13
CA LEU A 161 -21.05 -21.74 -14.20
C LEU A 161 -21.29 -20.33 -14.76
N SER A 162 -22.34 -20.15 -15.56
CA SER A 162 -22.60 -18.95 -16.36
C SER A 162 -22.58 -17.67 -15.54
N PHE A 163 -23.13 -17.72 -14.32
CA PHE A 163 -23.19 -16.57 -13.45
C PHE A 163 -21.84 -16.14 -12.87
N ARG A 164 -20.93 -17.09 -12.57
CA ARG A 164 -19.56 -16.77 -12.13
C ARG A 164 -18.77 -16.10 -13.24
N ILE A 165 -18.99 -16.56 -14.48
CA ILE A 165 -18.39 -15.99 -15.69
C ILE A 165 -18.94 -14.58 -15.95
N GLN A 166 -20.25 -14.37 -15.81
CA GLN A 166 -20.87 -13.05 -15.96
C GLN A 166 -20.34 -12.05 -14.92
N ALA A 167 -20.17 -12.47 -13.66
CA ALA A 167 -19.60 -11.61 -12.63
C ALA A 167 -18.14 -11.21 -12.91
N LEU A 168 -17.33 -12.09 -13.55
CA LEU A 168 -15.98 -11.75 -14.04
C LEU A 168 -16.03 -10.75 -15.20
N ARG A 169 -16.89 -11.00 -16.19
CA ARG A 169 -17.07 -10.16 -17.39
C ARG A 169 -17.47 -8.73 -17.04
N ASN A 170 -18.25 -8.54 -15.99
CA ASN A 170 -18.66 -7.22 -15.54
C ASN A 170 -17.52 -6.33 -15.05
N ARG A 171 -16.36 -6.90 -14.71
CA ARG A 171 -15.15 -6.14 -14.38
C ARG A 171 -14.40 -5.66 -15.63
N LEU A 172 -14.32 -6.48 -16.69
CA LEU A 172 -13.61 -6.15 -17.94
C LEU A 172 -14.29 -5.05 -18.77
N SER A 173 -15.63 -5.05 -18.79
CA SER A 173 -16.44 -4.33 -19.78
C SER A 173 -16.40 -2.80 -19.73
N ARG A 174 -15.75 -2.19 -18.72
CA ARG A 174 -15.48 -0.73 -18.73
C ARG A 174 -14.44 -0.33 -19.79
N ASP A 175 -13.73 -1.31 -20.35
CA ASP A 175 -12.77 -1.10 -21.43
C ASP A 175 -13.44 -1.34 -22.80
N MET A 176 -13.73 -0.25 -23.51
CA MET A 176 -14.34 -0.31 -24.84
C MET A 176 -13.48 -1.06 -25.87
N ALA A 177 -12.15 -1.04 -25.73
CA ALA A 177 -11.25 -1.70 -26.68
C ALA A 177 -11.33 -3.23 -26.55
N LEU A 178 -11.52 -3.74 -25.32
CA LEU A 178 -11.72 -5.18 -25.09
C LEU A 178 -13.07 -5.68 -25.63
N ASN A 179 -14.12 -4.87 -25.50
CA ASN A 179 -15.44 -5.23 -26.05
C ASN A 179 -15.40 -5.28 -27.59
N ASP A 180 -14.78 -4.29 -28.24
CA ASP A 180 -14.63 -4.25 -29.70
C ASP A 180 -13.86 -5.47 -30.24
N ARG A 181 -12.77 -5.84 -29.55
CA ARG A 181 -12.01 -7.05 -29.87
C ARG A 181 -12.84 -8.33 -29.72
N SER A 182 -13.57 -8.49 -28.61
CA SER A 182 -14.43 -9.66 -28.35
C SER A 182 -15.49 -9.82 -29.45
N LEU A 183 -16.11 -8.71 -29.87
CA LEU A 183 -17.09 -8.71 -30.97
C LEU A 183 -16.48 -9.20 -32.29
N GLY A 184 -15.27 -8.75 -32.61
CA GLY A 184 -14.52 -9.21 -33.78
C GLY A 184 -14.27 -10.71 -33.75
N GLU A 185 -13.87 -11.25 -32.60
CA GLU A 185 -13.63 -12.68 -32.39
C GLU A 185 -14.94 -13.50 -32.50
N HIS A 186 -16.05 -13.03 -31.93
CA HIS A 186 -17.37 -13.69 -32.03
C HIS A 186 -17.93 -13.68 -33.46
N ALA A 187 -17.76 -12.59 -34.20
CA ALA A 187 -18.14 -12.50 -35.60
C ALA A 187 -17.33 -13.48 -36.47
N ALA A 188 -16.00 -13.50 -36.29
CA ALA A 188 -15.13 -14.43 -37.00
C ALA A 188 -15.47 -15.90 -36.68
N LEU A 189 -15.78 -16.21 -35.42
CA LEU A 189 -16.21 -17.55 -35.02
C LEU A 189 -17.53 -17.95 -35.69
N THR A 190 -18.49 -17.02 -35.80
CA THR A 190 -19.77 -17.23 -36.48
C THR A 190 -19.57 -17.54 -37.96
N ASP A 191 -18.63 -16.86 -38.63
CA ASP A 191 -18.30 -17.10 -40.03
C ASP A 191 -17.62 -18.46 -40.25
N LEU A 192 -16.72 -18.87 -39.35
CA LEU A 192 -16.10 -20.20 -39.37
C LEU A 192 -17.12 -21.33 -39.16
N VAL A 193 -18.07 -21.13 -38.25
CA VAL A 193 -19.21 -22.04 -38.04
C VAL A 193 -20.06 -22.16 -39.31
N ALA A 194 -20.38 -21.04 -39.96
CA ALA A 194 -21.14 -21.05 -41.21
C ALA A 194 -20.38 -21.72 -42.37
N ALA A 195 -19.05 -21.63 -42.37
CA ALA A 195 -18.16 -22.32 -43.32
C ALA A 195 -17.91 -23.80 -42.96
N MET A 196 -18.40 -24.27 -41.81
CA MET A 196 -18.18 -25.60 -41.25
C MET A 196 -16.69 -25.94 -41.01
N ASP A 197 -15.86 -24.93 -40.76
CA ASP A 197 -14.44 -25.13 -40.43
C ASP A 197 -14.27 -25.35 -38.92
N LEU A 198 -14.43 -26.60 -38.51
CA LEU A 198 -14.40 -26.99 -37.09
C LEU A 198 -13.05 -26.70 -36.43
N GLU A 199 -11.93 -27.03 -37.09
CA GLU A 199 -10.60 -26.87 -36.49
C GLU A 199 -10.28 -25.40 -36.26
N ALA A 200 -10.51 -24.55 -37.26
CA ALA A 200 -10.30 -23.11 -37.11
C ALA A 200 -11.25 -22.50 -36.06
N ALA A 201 -12.51 -22.94 -36.01
CA ALA A 201 -13.47 -22.48 -35.01
C ALA A 201 -13.06 -22.87 -33.58
N LEU A 202 -12.56 -24.10 -33.39
CA LEU A 202 -12.07 -24.57 -32.09
C LEU A 202 -10.83 -23.79 -31.64
N ASP A 203 -9.87 -23.56 -32.53
CA ASP A 203 -8.66 -22.81 -32.19
C ASP A 203 -8.98 -21.36 -31.82
N LEU A 204 -9.89 -20.71 -32.56
CA LEU A 204 -10.35 -19.35 -32.25
C LEU A 204 -11.07 -19.30 -30.90
N MET A 205 -11.96 -20.26 -30.61
CA MET A 205 -12.66 -20.35 -29.32
C MET A 205 -11.68 -20.50 -28.15
N ARG A 206 -10.71 -21.41 -28.26
CA ARG A 206 -9.69 -21.61 -27.21
C ARG A 206 -8.87 -20.35 -26.99
N SER A 207 -8.44 -19.69 -28.06
CA SER A 207 -7.69 -18.42 -27.96
C SER A 207 -8.51 -17.34 -27.27
N HIS A 208 -9.77 -17.17 -27.66
CA HIS A 208 -10.70 -16.22 -27.06
C HIS A 208 -10.88 -16.46 -25.54
N ILE A 209 -11.06 -17.72 -25.13
CA ILE A 209 -11.21 -18.08 -23.71
C ILE A 209 -9.92 -17.81 -22.92
N ARG A 210 -8.76 -18.13 -23.48
CA ARG A 210 -7.45 -17.87 -22.83
C ARG A 210 -7.19 -16.39 -22.67
N ASP A 211 -7.44 -15.61 -23.72
CA ASP A 211 -7.21 -14.16 -23.70
C ASP A 211 -8.16 -13.46 -22.72
N THR A 212 -9.44 -13.83 -22.72
CA THR A 212 -10.39 -13.31 -21.72
C THR A 212 -10.00 -13.71 -20.30
N THR A 213 -9.51 -14.93 -20.08
CA THR A 213 -9.00 -15.40 -18.78
C THR A 213 -7.79 -14.59 -18.31
N GLN A 214 -6.83 -14.31 -19.20
CA GLN A 214 -5.67 -13.48 -18.88
C GLN A 214 -6.08 -12.04 -18.51
N ASN A 215 -7.05 -11.49 -19.22
CA ASN A 215 -7.60 -10.17 -18.90
C ASN A 215 -8.28 -10.17 -17.51
N TYR A 216 -9.05 -11.21 -17.17
CA TYR A 216 -9.63 -11.34 -15.83
C TYR A 216 -8.54 -11.40 -14.76
N LEU A 217 -7.45 -12.13 -14.99
CA LEU A 217 -6.33 -12.23 -14.07
C LEU A 217 -5.63 -10.88 -13.88
N ALA A 218 -5.37 -10.15 -14.98
CA ALA A 218 -4.76 -8.82 -14.92
C ALA A 218 -5.62 -7.86 -14.09
N GLN A 219 -6.94 -7.89 -14.29
CA GLN A 219 -7.85 -7.05 -13.51
C GLN A 219 -8.05 -7.54 -12.07
N ALA A 220 -8.10 -8.84 -11.81
CA ALA A 220 -8.21 -9.41 -10.46
C ALA A 220 -6.96 -9.11 -9.63
N LEU A 221 -5.77 -9.16 -10.24
CA LEU A 221 -4.53 -8.69 -9.62
C LEU A 221 -4.66 -7.21 -9.29
N SER A 222 -5.15 -6.37 -10.20
CA SER A 222 -5.40 -4.94 -9.94
C SER A 222 -6.50 -4.67 -8.89
N ALA A 223 -7.35 -5.65 -8.56
CA ALA A 223 -8.48 -5.53 -7.64
C ALA A 223 -8.19 -5.97 -6.19
N VAL A 224 -7.08 -6.70 -5.93
CA VAL A 224 -6.56 -6.86 -4.56
C VAL A 224 -5.78 -5.59 -4.22
N PRO A 225 -6.18 -4.82 -3.18
CA PRO A 225 -5.44 -3.63 -2.78
C PRO A 225 -3.98 -4.00 -2.57
N ALA A 226 -3.04 -3.25 -3.17
CA ALA A 226 -1.61 -3.50 -3.04
C ALA A 226 -1.16 -3.65 -1.57
N ALA A 227 -1.86 -2.99 -0.65
CA ALA A 227 -1.67 -3.10 0.81
C ALA A 227 -1.88 -4.52 1.40
N GLN A 228 -2.58 -5.42 0.71
CA GLN A 228 -2.90 -6.78 1.18
C GLN A 228 -2.05 -7.86 0.51
N ARG A 229 -1.21 -7.50 -0.48
CA ARG A 229 -0.26 -8.45 -1.09
C ARG A 229 0.98 -8.61 -0.20
N PRO A 230 1.62 -9.80 -0.20
CA PRO A 230 2.84 -9.98 0.57
C PRO A 230 3.94 -9.02 0.08
N PRO A 231 4.80 -8.52 0.99
CA PRO A 231 5.87 -7.62 0.60
C PRO A 231 6.87 -8.30 -0.34
N ALA A 232 7.38 -7.54 -1.30
CA ALA A 232 8.47 -7.94 -2.16
C ALA A 232 9.80 -7.83 -1.42
N ARG A 233 10.74 -8.70 -1.79
CA ARG A 233 12.09 -8.70 -1.23
C ARG A 233 13.06 -8.10 -2.23
N VAL A 234 13.91 -7.18 -1.79
CA VAL A 234 14.86 -6.45 -2.65
C VAL A 234 16.23 -6.43 -1.97
N MET A 235 17.30 -6.71 -2.71
CA MET A 235 18.65 -6.60 -2.17
C MET A 235 19.02 -5.13 -1.99
N LEU A 236 19.77 -4.81 -0.93
CA LEU A 236 20.15 -3.42 -0.64
C LEU A 236 20.87 -2.76 -1.82
N ALA A 237 21.86 -3.44 -2.40
CA ALA A 237 22.62 -2.91 -3.54
C ALA A 237 21.72 -2.62 -4.75
N GLU A 238 20.70 -3.45 -4.98
CA GLU A 238 19.72 -3.24 -6.03
C GLU A 238 18.82 -2.03 -5.74
N MET A 239 18.40 -1.88 -4.48
CA MET A 239 17.62 -0.71 -4.06
C MET A 239 18.42 0.59 -4.17
N GLU A 240 19.71 0.57 -3.79
CA GLU A 240 20.63 1.71 -3.94
C GLU A 240 20.85 2.07 -5.41
N ARG A 241 21.09 1.07 -6.28
CA ARG A 241 21.20 1.25 -7.73
C ARG A 241 19.95 1.90 -8.31
N PHE A 242 18.77 1.35 -7.99
CA PHE A 242 17.51 1.88 -8.49
C PHE A 242 17.27 3.31 -8.01
N ALA A 243 17.49 3.58 -6.72
CA ALA A 243 17.29 4.90 -6.15
C ALA A 243 18.22 5.95 -6.77
N ASP A 244 19.48 5.62 -7.02
CA ASP A 244 20.42 6.52 -7.71
C ASP A 244 19.92 6.87 -9.12
N ALA A 245 19.54 5.85 -9.91
CA ALA A 245 19.02 6.06 -11.25
C ALA A 245 17.71 6.89 -11.25
N ALA A 246 16.78 6.59 -10.34
CA ALA A 246 15.52 7.30 -10.22
C ALA A 246 15.70 8.76 -9.82
N MET A 247 16.56 9.04 -8.85
CA MET A 247 16.85 10.41 -8.43
C MET A 247 17.63 11.19 -9.49
N LEU A 248 18.53 10.54 -10.23
CA LEU A 248 19.21 11.16 -11.38
C LEU A 248 18.20 11.56 -12.45
N ALA A 249 17.24 10.69 -12.76
CA ALA A 249 16.14 10.98 -13.68
C ALA A 249 15.17 12.06 -13.16
N ALA A 250 15.11 12.26 -11.84
CA ALA A 250 14.43 13.38 -11.20
C ALA A 250 15.26 14.69 -11.18
N GLY A 251 16.47 14.68 -11.76
CA GLY A 251 17.32 15.87 -11.90
C GLY A 251 18.29 16.13 -10.73
N CYS A 252 18.36 15.22 -9.76
CA CYS A 252 19.18 15.39 -8.56
C CYS A 252 20.68 15.37 -8.85
N ASP A 253 21.43 16.26 -8.20
CA ASP A 253 22.90 16.23 -8.23
C ASP A 253 23.49 15.07 -7.40
N ASP A 254 24.76 14.76 -7.62
CA ASP A 254 25.43 13.61 -7.00
C ASP A 254 25.43 13.71 -5.46
N ALA A 255 25.63 14.92 -4.92
CA ALA A 255 25.63 15.15 -3.48
C ALA A 255 24.27 14.87 -2.85
N THR A 256 23.18 15.27 -3.51
CA THR A 256 21.81 15.01 -3.06
C THR A 256 21.50 13.53 -3.13
N ARG A 257 21.82 12.85 -4.24
CA ARG A 257 21.60 11.40 -4.39
C ARG A 257 22.34 10.61 -3.32
N ALA A 258 23.63 10.88 -3.12
CA ALA A 258 24.44 10.20 -2.12
C ALA A 258 23.88 10.37 -0.70
N ALA A 259 23.46 11.59 -0.34
CA ALA A 259 22.91 11.88 0.99
C ALA A 259 21.57 11.17 1.23
N VAL A 260 20.65 11.22 0.27
CA VAL A 260 19.33 10.59 0.38
C VAL A 260 19.46 9.07 0.45
N ILE A 261 20.25 8.47 -0.44
CA ILE A 261 20.49 7.02 -0.47
C ILE A 261 21.12 6.57 0.84
N ARG A 262 22.09 7.31 1.40
CA ARG A 262 22.69 7.00 2.69
C ARG A 262 21.64 7.01 3.83
N ALA A 263 20.76 8.01 3.86
CA ALA A 263 19.70 8.10 4.87
C ALA A 263 18.65 7.00 4.74
N LEU A 264 18.14 6.76 3.52
CA LEU A 264 17.15 5.72 3.24
C LEU A 264 17.70 4.32 3.55
N SER A 265 18.94 4.05 3.14
CA SER A 265 19.62 2.78 3.41
C SER A 265 19.83 2.55 4.89
N HIS A 266 20.24 3.57 5.65
CA HIS A 266 20.33 3.48 7.11
C HIS A 266 19.00 3.02 7.72
N ALA A 267 17.91 3.74 7.43
CA ALA A 267 16.60 3.43 7.99
C ALA A 267 16.10 2.03 7.57
N SER A 268 16.22 1.68 6.29
CA SER A 268 15.78 0.37 5.77
C SER A 268 16.61 -0.81 6.30
N ILE A 269 17.92 -0.67 6.48
CA ILE A 269 18.77 -1.73 7.05
C ILE A 269 18.44 -1.94 8.53
N HIS A 270 18.18 -0.87 9.27
CA HIS A 270 17.96 -0.93 10.72
C HIS A 270 16.50 -1.20 11.12
N GLY A 271 15.62 -1.49 10.17
CA GLY A 271 14.23 -1.84 10.43
C GLY A 271 13.32 -0.65 10.75
N VAL A 272 13.78 0.57 10.49
CA VAL A 272 12.99 1.80 10.59
C VAL A 272 12.32 2.07 9.25
N ASP A 273 11.54 1.09 8.77
CA ASP A 273 11.00 1.07 7.40
C ASP A 273 10.12 2.26 7.06
N THR A 274 9.51 2.89 8.08
CA THR A 274 8.71 4.11 7.93
C THR A 274 9.50 5.31 7.42
N HIS A 275 10.83 5.29 7.58
CA HIS A 275 11.76 6.33 7.14
C HIS A 275 12.80 5.82 6.12
N GLY A 276 12.62 4.59 5.64
CA GLY A 276 13.48 3.97 4.63
C GLY A 276 12.93 4.13 3.22
N TYR A 277 13.30 3.23 2.31
CA TYR A 277 12.95 3.29 0.88
C TYR A 277 11.44 3.34 0.56
N ARG A 278 10.57 3.07 1.53
CA ARG A 278 9.12 3.30 1.41
C ARG A 278 8.78 4.78 1.17
N LEU A 279 9.67 5.71 1.54
CA LEU A 279 9.52 7.15 1.29
C LEU A 279 10.10 7.59 -0.07
N LEU A 280 10.82 6.73 -0.78
CA LEU A 280 11.42 7.09 -2.07
C LEU A 280 10.38 7.60 -3.09
N PRO A 281 9.20 6.97 -3.28
CA PRO A 281 8.18 7.50 -4.19
C PRO A 281 7.78 8.94 -3.86
N HIS A 282 7.56 9.22 -2.58
CA HIS A 282 7.18 10.56 -2.11
C HIS A 282 8.26 11.61 -2.35
N TYR A 283 9.54 11.25 -2.22
CA TYR A 283 10.64 12.16 -2.53
C TYR A 283 10.79 12.38 -4.03
N LEU A 284 10.64 11.34 -4.85
CA LEU A 284 10.66 11.49 -6.31
C LEU A 284 9.55 12.42 -6.79
N GLU A 285 8.33 12.29 -6.25
CA GLU A 285 7.24 13.23 -6.49
C GLU A 285 7.60 14.65 -6.03
N GLY A 286 8.26 14.79 -4.88
CA GLY A 286 8.71 16.10 -4.37
C GLY A 286 9.76 16.78 -5.25
N PHE A 287 10.69 16.02 -5.82
CA PHE A 287 11.68 16.55 -6.77
C PHE A 287 11.05 16.91 -8.11
N VAL A 288 10.14 16.07 -8.63
CA VAL A 288 9.43 16.34 -9.89
C VAL A 288 8.47 17.51 -9.75
N GLY A 289 7.77 17.63 -8.62
CA GLY A 289 6.81 18.70 -8.34
C GLY A 289 7.46 20.03 -7.97
N GLY A 290 8.73 20.04 -7.55
CA GLY A 290 9.49 21.25 -7.22
C GLY A 290 9.55 21.60 -5.73
N ARG A 291 8.80 20.90 -4.86
CA ARG A 291 8.87 21.09 -3.41
C ARG A 291 10.23 20.74 -2.81
N LEU A 292 10.97 19.83 -3.46
CA LEU A 292 12.37 19.55 -3.12
C LEU A 292 13.27 20.07 -4.23
N VAL A 293 14.17 20.99 -3.90
CA VAL A 293 15.17 21.48 -4.85
C VAL A 293 16.18 20.36 -5.13
N ALA A 294 16.21 19.86 -6.36
CA ALA A 294 17.03 18.73 -6.76
C ALA A 294 18.55 19.02 -6.75
N ARG A 295 18.93 20.30 -6.83
CA ARG A 295 20.31 20.79 -6.85
C ARG A 295 20.49 21.99 -5.92
N PRO A 296 20.35 21.79 -4.60
CA PRO A 296 20.27 22.89 -3.65
C PRO A 296 21.64 23.57 -3.47
N SER A 297 21.63 24.89 -3.37
CA SER A 297 22.81 25.67 -2.98
C SER A 297 22.94 25.71 -1.46
N VAL A 298 23.56 24.67 -0.89
CA VAL A 298 23.80 24.61 0.56
C VAL A 298 24.85 25.63 0.97
N THR A 299 24.47 26.56 1.85
CA THR A 299 25.36 27.62 2.37
C THR A 299 25.28 27.67 3.89
N TRP A 300 26.22 28.34 4.53
CA TRP A 300 26.21 28.48 5.99
C TRP A 300 26.87 29.79 6.41
N GLU A 301 26.48 30.24 7.60
CA GLU A 301 26.97 31.43 8.26
C GLU A 301 27.58 31.06 9.61
N GLN A 302 28.82 31.49 9.85
CA GLN A 302 29.49 31.28 11.13
C GLN A 302 28.85 32.15 12.21
N GLY A 303 28.52 31.54 13.35
CA GLY A 303 28.18 32.25 14.58
C GLY A 303 29.38 32.41 15.50
N ALA A 304 29.20 32.11 16.78
CA ALA A 304 30.30 31.99 17.74
C ALA A 304 31.21 30.78 17.38
N PRO A 305 32.44 30.68 17.94
CA PRO A 305 33.24 29.48 17.82
C PRO A 305 32.45 28.23 18.22
N GLY A 306 32.40 27.24 17.33
CA GLY A 306 31.62 26.02 17.53
C GLY A 306 30.12 26.15 17.25
N ALA A 307 29.65 27.23 16.64
CA ALA A 307 28.24 27.42 16.27
C ALA A 307 28.08 27.98 14.84
N ALA A 308 27.13 27.44 14.08
CA ALA A 308 26.80 27.93 12.74
C ALA A 308 25.29 27.78 12.43
N VAL A 309 24.81 28.54 11.45
CA VAL A 309 23.49 28.35 10.83
C VAL A 309 23.69 27.92 9.39
N LEU A 310 23.09 26.79 8.99
CA LEU A 310 23.14 26.23 7.66
C LEU A 310 21.79 26.42 6.95
N ASP A 311 21.86 26.93 5.73
CA ASP A 311 20.74 27.05 4.82
C ASP A 311 20.74 25.86 3.84
N GLY A 312 19.68 25.05 3.91
CA GLY A 312 19.53 23.84 3.10
C GLY A 312 19.13 24.10 1.64
N GLY A 313 18.79 25.35 1.28
CA GLY A 313 18.37 25.72 -0.07
C GLY A 313 17.11 24.99 -0.55
N ASP A 314 16.21 24.66 0.37
CA ASP A 314 14.96 23.91 0.15
C ASP A 314 15.15 22.55 -0.54
N GLY A 315 16.37 22.01 -0.44
CA GLY A 315 16.69 20.67 -0.89
C GLY A 315 16.16 19.59 0.05
N HIS A 316 16.43 18.33 -0.32
CA HIS A 316 16.07 17.22 0.54
C HIS A 316 16.83 17.29 1.89
N GLY A 317 16.13 17.05 3.01
CA GLY A 317 16.66 17.21 4.36
C GLY A 317 17.96 16.46 4.62
N ALA A 318 18.09 15.22 4.13
CA ALA A 318 19.34 14.47 4.21
C ALA A 318 20.57 15.20 3.63
N ARG A 319 20.41 15.95 2.54
CA ARG A 319 21.50 16.73 1.92
C ARG A 319 21.98 17.84 2.85
N ALA A 320 21.04 18.58 3.45
CA ALA A 320 21.34 19.65 4.40
C ALA A 320 21.92 19.10 5.71
N THR A 321 21.34 18.01 6.25
CA THR A 321 21.75 17.47 7.54
C THR A 321 23.09 16.75 7.49
N TYR A 322 23.44 16.03 6.42
CA TYR A 322 24.81 15.50 6.28
C TYR A 322 25.85 16.62 6.10
N ALA A 323 25.53 17.70 5.38
CA ALA A 323 26.41 18.86 5.32
C ALA A 323 26.61 19.51 6.70
N ALA A 324 25.54 19.58 7.50
CA ALA A 324 25.61 20.05 8.88
C ALA A 324 26.42 19.13 9.79
N VAL A 325 26.36 17.81 9.58
CA VAL A 325 27.22 16.83 10.28
C VAL A 325 28.69 17.10 9.96
N ASP A 326 29.05 17.25 8.69
CA ASP A 326 30.44 17.50 8.29
C ASP A 326 30.97 18.80 8.92
N LEU A 327 30.17 19.87 8.87
CA LEU A 327 30.49 21.16 9.47
C LEU A 327 30.59 21.08 11.01
N ALA A 328 29.66 20.38 11.67
CA ALA A 328 29.66 20.19 13.12
C ALA A 328 30.90 19.41 13.58
N VAL A 329 31.27 18.35 12.87
CA VAL A 329 32.48 17.55 13.15
C VAL A 329 33.74 18.41 12.95
N GLU A 330 33.83 19.17 11.86
CA GLU A 330 34.96 20.07 11.61
C GLU A 330 35.13 21.09 12.74
N MET A 331 34.04 21.78 13.12
CA MET A 331 34.06 22.74 14.22
C MET A 331 34.45 22.06 15.54
N ALA A 332 33.84 20.92 15.88
CA ALA A 332 34.11 20.20 17.12
C ALA A 332 35.58 19.77 17.26
N ARG A 333 36.28 19.45 16.16
CA ARG A 333 37.73 19.17 16.22
C ARG A 333 38.54 20.38 16.67
N SER A 334 38.09 21.58 16.35
CA SER A 334 38.82 22.82 16.65
C SER A 334 38.42 23.45 17.98
N SER A 335 37.14 23.34 18.38
CA SER A 335 36.57 24.00 19.56
C SER A 335 36.02 23.05 20.63
N GLY A 336 36.11 21.74 20.44
CA GLY A 336 35.52 20.72 21.31
C GLY A 336 34.01 20.52 21.14
N THR A 337 33.32 21.49 20.55
CA THR A 337 31.89 21.45 20.22
C THR A 337 31.63 22.02 18.82
N GLY A 338 30.65 21.47 18.13
CA GLY A 338 30.12 21.98 16.88
C GLY A 338 28.60 21.87 16.85
N ALA A 339 27.91 23.00 16.89
CA ALA A 339 26.46 23.13 16.87
C ALA A 339 26.02 23.79 15.56
N VAL A 340 25.19 23.09 14.77
CA VAL A 340 24.72 23.60 13.48
C VAL A 340 23.20 23.58 13.48
N ALA A 341 22.60 24.77 13.48
CA ALA A 341 21.17 24.94 13.27
C ALA A 341 20.87 24.97 11.77
N ILE A 342 19.77 24.37 11.33
CA ILE A 342 19.44 24.18 9.91
C ILE A 342 18.09 24.85 9.64
N ARG A 343 18.00 25.59 8.53
CA ARG A 343 16.76 26.14 7.96
C ARG A 343 16.63 25.79 6.48
N ALA A 344 15.49 26.14 5.87
CA ALA A 344 15.22 25.92 4.44
C ALA A 344 15.52 24.47 4.04
N SER A 345 14.99 23.53 4.83
CA SER A 345 15.19 22.09 4.68
C SER A 345 13.86 21.39 4.44
N SER A 346 13.90 20.06 4.38
CA SER A 346 12.73 19.21 4.25
C SER A 346 12.79 18.03 5.22
N HIS A 347 11.82 17.12 5.12
CA HIS A 347 11.88 15.84 5.82
C HIS A 347 13.21 15.11 5.52
N PHE A 348 13.86 14.61 6.57
CA PHE A 348 15.22 14.04 6.50
C PHE A 348 15.32 12.53 6.79
N GLY A 349 14.22 11.80 6.92
CA GLY A 349 14.26 10.38 7.28
C GLY A 349 14.54 10.16 8.77
N ALA A 350 15.30 9.12 9.10
CA ALA A 350 15.61 8.76 10.48
C ALA A 350 16.72 9.65 11.05
N ALA A 351 16.46 10.32 12.18
CA ALA A 351 17.42 11.23 12.83
C ALA A 351 18.70 10.50 13.27
N GLY A 352 18.59 9.21 13.60
CA GLY A 352 19.70 8.33 13.98
C GLY A 352 20.79 8.20 12.91
N ALA A 353 20.46 8.40 11.63
CA ALA A 353 21.44 8.37 10.54
C ALA A 353 22.55 9.42 10.73
N TYR A 354 22.15 10.61 11.17
CA TYR A 354 23.04 11.77 11.32
C TYR A 354 23.80 11.72 12.63
N ALA A 355 23.14 11.35 13.73
CA ALA A 355 23.81 11.13 15.00
C ALA A 355 24.88 10.03 14.86
N LYS A 356 24.55 8.93 14.18
CA LYS A 356 25.49 7.84 13.86
C LYS A 356 26.68 8.33 13.03
N ALA A 357 26.46 9.20 12.05
CA ALA A 357 27.55 9.74 11.23
C ALA A 357 28.55 10.58 12.04
N VAL A 358 28.08 11.34 13.04
CA VAL A 358 28.97 12.02 13.99
C VAL A 358 29.73 10.99 14.86
N ALA A 359 29.07 9.93 15.30
CA ALA A 359 29.70 8.84 16.05
C ALA A 359 30.79 8.10 15.25
N GLU A 360 30.57 7.90 13.95
CA GLU A 360 31.57 7.33 13.03
C GLU A 360 32.79 8.23 12.86
N ALA A 361 32.64 9.55 13.07
CA ALA A 361 33.75 10.49 13.10
C ALA A 361 34.49 10.54 14.46
N GLY A 362 34.14 9.64 15.40
CA GLY A 362 34.77 9.53 16.72
C GLY A 362 34.21 10.49 17.77
N MET A 363 33.05 11.10 17.53
CA MET A 363 32.47 12.13 18.39
C MET A 363 31.12 11.73 18.98
N LEU A 364 30.68 12.38 20.04
CA LEU A 364 29.31 12.22 20.52
C LEU A 364 28.37 13.11 19.69
N GLY A 365 27.41 12.50 19.00
CA GLY A 365 26.50 13.18 18.10
C GLY A 365 25.08 13.27 18.64
N PHE A 366 24.42 14.39 18.38
CA PHE A 366 22.98 14.57 18.54
C PHE A 366 22.37 15.13 17.26
N CYS A 367 21.11 14.74 16.99
CA CYS A 367 20.33 15.28 15.90
C CYS A 367 18.86 15.49 16.34
N PHE A 368 18.31 16.64 15.98
CA PHE A 368 16.96 17.08 16.30
C PHE A 368 16.29 17.64 15.03
N CYS A 369 14.96 17.57 14.99
CA CYS A 369 14.15 18.12 13.91
C CYS A 369 12.72 18.30 14.40
N ASN A 370 12.00 19.30 13.90
CA ASN A 370 10.55 19.39 14.09
C ASN A 370 9.79 18.75 12.91
N SER A 371 8.46 18.75 12.93
CA SER A 371 7.64 18.36 11.78
C SER A 371 6.29 19.08 11.82
N ASP A 372 5.46 18.95 10.79
CA ASP A 372 4.05 19.38 10.87
C ASP A 372 3.35 18.74 12.08
N SER A 373 2.38 19.44 12.66
CA SER A 373 1.74 19.04 13.92
C SER A 373 1.00 17.70 13.83
N PHE A 374 1.35 16.78 14.73
CA PHE A 374 0.68 15.48 14.91
C PHE A 374 0.33 15.17 16.37
N VAL A 375 1.04 15.75 17.33
CA VAL A 375 1.03 15.36 18.75
C VAL A 375 0.40 16.46 19.58
N ARG A 376 -0.54 16.09 20.46
CA ARG A 376 -1.11 17.04 21.43
C ARG A 376 -0.20 17.32 22.61
N LEU A 377 -0.45 18.41 23.33
CA LEU A 377 0.10 18.63 24.66
C LEU A 377 -0.58 17.74 25.71
N GLN A 378 -0.01 17.65 26.91
CA GLN A 378 -0.65 16.99 28.04
C GLN A 378 -1.93 17.72 28.44
N GLY A 379 -3.06 17.02 28.42
CA GLY A 379 -4.38 17.62 28.63
C GLY A 379 -4.88 18.52 27.49
N GLY A 380 -4.15 18.56 26.36
CA GLY A 380 -4.56 19.31 25.17
C GLY A 380 -5.56 18.55 24.29
N ALA A 381 -6.27 19.29 23.44
CA ALA A 381 -7.27 18.74 22.51
C ALA A 381 -7.00 19.17 21.04
N GLU A 382 -5.76 19.56 20.74
CA GLU A 382 -5.33 19.97 19.41
C GLU A 382 -3.93 19.43 19.11
N LYS A 383 -3.63 19.24 17.82
CA LYS A 383 -2.27 18.92 17.36
C LYS A 383 -1.40 20.15 17.56
N PHE A 384 -0.25 19.98 18.21
CA PHE A 384 0.64 21.09 18.56
C PHE A 384 2.05 20.86 18.03
N HIS A 385 2.77 19.89 18.59
CA HIS A 385 4.10 19.51 18.10
C HIS A 385 3.98 18.52 16.95
N GLY A 386 5.02 18.45 16.13
CA GLY A 386 5.32 17.28 15.34
C GLY A 386 5.68 16.06 16.20
N THR A 387 6.12 14.98 15.56
CA THR A 387 6.68 13.82 16.29
C THR A 387 8.10 14.08 16.81
N ASN A 388 8.66 15.24 16.45
CA ASN A 388 9.88 15.88 16.92
C ASN A 388 10.92 14.91 17.48
N PRO A 389 11.68 14.21 16.61
CA PRO A 389 12.61 13.20 17.06
C PRO A 389 13.79 13.76 17.84
N ILE A 390 14.40 12.88 18.64
CA ILE A 390 15.67 13.08 19.32
C ILE A 390 16.55 11.86 19.01
N ALA A 391 17.69 12.11 18.39
CA ALA A 391 18.70 11.09 18.17
C ALA A 391 20.03 11.45 18.85
N MET A 392 20.69 10.44 19.40
CA MET A 392 22.01 10.53 20.01
C MET A 392 22.81 9.28 19.69
N ALA A 393 24.07 9.45 19.29
CA ALA A 393 24.98 8.32 19.10
C ALA A 393 26.39 8.63 19.57
N GLY A 394 27.07 7.62 20.11
CA GLY A 394 28.46 7.74 20.55
C GLY A 394 29.31 6.52 20.17
N PRO A 395 30.60 6.71 19.87
CA PRO A 395 31.50 5.61 19.52
C PRO A 395 31.67 4.63 20.68
N ALA A 396 31.61 3.32 20.39
CA ALA A 396 31.79 2.24 21.37
C ALA A 396 33.21 1.60 21.35
N GLY A 397 34.11 2.19 20.58
CA GLY A 397 35.46 1.68 20.30
C GLY A 397 35.58 1.00 18.93
N GLU A 398 36.80 0.67 18.55
CA GLU A 398 37.11 0.09 17.24
C GLU A 398 36.37 -1.23 17.00
N GLY A 399 35.82 -1.39 15.79
CA GLY A 399 35.09 -2.59 15.38
C GLY A 399 33.78 -2.85 16.12
N GLN A 400 33.28 -1.90 16.92
CA GLN A 400 32.02 -2.02 17.65
C GLN A 400 30.94 -1.13 17.02
N ASP A 401 29.71 -1.64 16.97
CA ASP A 401 28.54 -0.83 16.64
C ASP A 401 28.41 0.34 17.66
N PRO A 402 28.15 1.59 17.21
CA PRO A 402 27.92 2.71 18.12
C PRO A 402 26.76 2.45 19.07
N TRP A 403 26.78 3.10 20.24
CA TRP A 403 25.56 3.26 21.02
C TRP A 403 24.66 4.24 20.27
N LEU A 404 23.43 3.85 19.93
CA LEU A 404 22.53 4.66 19.10
C LEU A 404 21.13 4.68 19.71
N PHE A 405 20.68 5.87 20.08
CA PHE A 405 19.34 6.14 20.52
C PHE A 405 18.65 7.03 19.49
N ASP A 406 17.50 6.61 18.99
CA ASP A 406 16.68 7.35 18.02
C ASP A 406 15.21 7.12 18.36
N MET A 407 14.50 8.19 18.71
CA MET A 407 13.11 8.13 19.15
C MET A 407 12.29 9.31 18.64
N ALA A 408 11.01 9.08 18.38
CA ALA A 408 10.01 10.14 18.39
C ALA A 408 9.69 10.56 19.84
N THR A 409 9.24 11.79 20.05
CA THR A 409 8.79 12.27 21.36
C THR A 409 7.32 11.96 21.65
N SER A 410 6.59 11.47 20.65
CA SER A 410 5.28 10.80 20.82
C SER A 410 5.44 9.36 21.31
N ALA A 411 4.38 8.83 21.92
CA ALA A 411 4.39 7.45 22.42
C ALA A 411 4.53 6.39 21.31
N ILE A 412 3.96 6.67 20.13
CA ILE A 412 4.11 5.89 18.90
C ILE A 412 4.24 6.82 17.69
N PRO A 413 4.82 6.38 16.57
CA PRO A 413 4.76 7.13 15.31
C PRO A 413 3.38 7.01 14.65
N PHE A 414 3.00 8.01 13.85
CA PHE A 414 1.68 8.04 13.19
C PHE A 414 1.41 6.84 12.27
N ASN A 415 2.46 6.31 11.61
CA ASN A 415 2.34 5.11 10.79
C ASN A 415 1.86 3.87 11.57
N LYS A 416 2.05 3.83 12.91
CA LYS A 416 1.50 2.75 13.74
C LYS A 416 -0.03 2.85 13.83
N VAL A 417 -0.59 4.06 13.83
CA VAL A 417 -2.03 4.29 13.72
C VAL A 417 -2.57 3.81 12.39
N GLN A 418 -1.92 4.20 11.28
CA GLN A 418 -2.32 3.75 9.94
C GLN A 418 -2.26 2.23 9.80
N LEU A 419 -1.22 1.59 10.34
CA LEU A 419 -1.11 0.12 10.35
C LEU A 419 -2.23 -0.52 11.17
N SER A 420 -2.53 0.00 12.36
CA SER A 420 -3.62 -0.50 13.19
C SER A 420 -4.99 -0.36 12.51
N ARG A 421 -5.26 0.75 11.81
CA ARG A 421 -6.46 0.92 10.96
C ARG A 421 -6.53 -0.16 9.89
N ALA A 422 -5.46 -0.33 9.12
CA ALA A 422 -5.41 -1.27 8.02
C ALA A 422 -5.62 -2.73 8.47
N LEU A 423 -5.13 -3.08 9.66
CA LEU A 423 -5.27 -4.42 10.23
C LEU A 423 -6.55 -4.61 11.06
N GLY A 424 -7.31 -3.54 11.33
CA GLY A 424 -8.47 -3.59 12.22
C GLY A 424 -8.12 -4.01 13.65
N ILE A 425 -6.92 -3.67 14.13
CA ILE A 425 -6.45 -4.00 15.49
C ILE A 425 -6.38 -2.75 16.38
N PRO A 426 -6.71 -2.86 17.68
CA PRO A 426 -6.67 -1.72 18.58
C PRO A 426 -5.26 -1.16 18.75
N LEU A 427 -5.17 0.15 19.00
CA LEU A 427 -3.97 0.83 19.44
C LEU A 427 -3.63 0.46 20.89
N PRO A 428 -2.34 0.51 21.27
CA PRO A 428 -1.99 0.47 22.69
C PRO A 428 -2.64 1.67 23.43
N PRO A 429 -3.04 1.48 24.70
CA PRO A 429 -3.63 2.56 25.48
C PRO A 429 -2.66 3.75 25.61
N ASP A 430 -3.22 4.95 25.76
CA ASP A 430 -2.49 6.20 25.98
C ASP A 430 -1.51 6.60 24.87
N THR A 431 -1.69 6.09 23.66
CA THR A 431 -0.80 6.41 22.51
C THR A 431 -1.39 7.39 21.50
N ALA A 432 -2.71 7.53 21.46
CA ALA A 432 -3.42 8.45 20.58
C ALA A 432 -4.69 8.99 21.24
N SER A 433 -5.22 10.07 20.68
CA SER A 433 -6.46 10.72 21.12
C SER A 433 -7.36 11.07 19.94
N ASN A 434 -8.66 11.12 20.18
CA ASN A 434 -9.64 11.56 19.21
C ASN A 434 -9.63 13.09 19.05
N GLY A 435 -10.53 13.63 18.21
CA GLY A 435 -10.62 15.07 17.93
C GLY A 435 -10.97 15.96 19.13
N GLN A 436 -11.36 15.38 20.27
CA GLN A 436 -11.65 16.10 21.53
C GLN A 436 -10.51 15.98 22.56
N GLY A 437 -9.37 15.38 22.18
CA GLY A 437 -8.25 15.16 23.09
C GLY A 437 -8.42 13.99 24.06
N VAL A 438 -9.50 13.21 23.94
CA VAL A 438 -9.74 12.02 24.77
C VAL A 438 -8.95 10.84 24.20
N ASN A 439 -8.19 10.13 25.05
CA ASN A 439 -7.43 8.96 24.64
C ASN A 439 -8.36 7.87 24.07
N THR A 440 -7.96 7.26 22.95
CA THR A 440 -8.71 6.19 22.31
C THR A 440 -7.76 5.05 21.91
N THR A 441 -8.28 3.83 21.97
CA THR A 441 -7.62 2.65 21.39
C THR A 441 -8.18 2.29 20.03
N ASP A 442 -9.25 2.96 19.59
CA ASP A 442 -9.79 2.78 18.24
C ASP A 442 -8.90 3.55 17.25
N PRO A 443 -8.23 2.85 16.32
CA PRO A 443 -7.39 3.52 15.35
C PRO A 443 -8.20 4.42 14.42
N ASP A 444 -9.48 4.16 14.13
CA ASP A 444 -10.31 4.98 13.24
C ASP A 444 -10.74 6.30 13.89
N GLU A 445 -10.87 6.34 15.23
CA GLU A 445 -11.13 7.57 15.98
C GLU A 445 -9.89 8.44 16.20
N ALA A 446 -8.68 7.87 16.07
CA ALA A 446 -7.43 8.55 16.41
C ALA A 446 -7.15 9.77 15.50
N ALA A 447 -7.29 10.98 16.04
CA ALA A 447 -7.05 12.23 15.31
C ALA A 447 -5.65 12.80 15.55
N MET A 448 -5.07 12.56 16.72
CA MET A 448 -3.78 13.09 17.16
C MET A 448 -3.02 12.05 18.00
N LEU A 449 -1.69 12.14 18.02
CA LEU A 449 -0.85 11.30 18.85
C LEU A 449 -0.75 11.86 20.27
N ALA A 450 -0.54 10.97 21.24
CA ALA A 450 -0.21 11.36 22.61
C ALA A 450 1.32 11.48 22.79
N PRO A 451 1.78 12.42 23.63
CA PRO A 451 3.19 12.53 23.98
C PRO A 451 3.64 11.32 24.82
N LEU A 452 4.92 10.95 24.72
CA LEU A 452 5.47 9.87 25.52
C LEU A 452 5.31 10.13 27.03
N GLY A 453 4.82 9.13 27.75
CA GLY A 453 4.75 9.15 29.22
C GLY A 453 3.39 8.82 29.81
N GLY A 454 2.35 8.63 28.99
CA GLY A 454 1.00 8.29 29.46
C GLY A 454 0.44 9.39 30.37
N GLU A 455 0.11 9.05 31.61
CA GLU A 455 -0.28 10.03 32.64
C GLU A 455 0.78 11.13 32.85
N PHE A 456 2.06 10.80 32.66
CA PHE A 456 3.18 11.73 32.73
C PHE A 456 3.59 12.30 31.37
N GLY A 457 2.66 12.33 30.41
CA GLY A 457 2.89 12.78 29.03
C GLY A 457 3.43 14.21 28.89
N TYR A 458 3.34 15.03 29.94
CA TYR A 458 4.01 16.35 29.98
C TYR A 458 5.53 16.23 29.81
N LYS A 459 6.15 15.09 30.16
CA LYS A 459 7.58 14.84 29.93
C LYS A 459 7.89 14.65 28.44
N GLY A 460 7.09 13.84 27.73
CA GLY A 460 7.21 13.70 26.28
C GLY A 460 6.95 15.01 25.55
N ALA A 461 5.96 15.80 25.99
CA ALA A 461 5.70 17.12 25.43
C ALA A 461 6.86 18.10 25.69
N GLY A 462 7.51 18.03 26.85
CA GLY A 462 8.72 18.80 27.15
C GLY A 462 9.91 18.40 26.28
N LEU A 463 10.11 17.10 26.04
CA LEU A 463 11.13 16.60 25.11
C LEU A 463 10.86 17.08 23.67
N ALA A 464 9.61 17.05 23.22
CA ALA A 464 9.20 17.59 21.93
C ALA A 464 9.54 19.08 21.80
N GLY A 465 9.33 19.86 22.88
CA GLY A 465 9.68 21.27 22.97
C GLY A 465 11.19 21.54 22.88
N ILE A 466 12.05 20.68 23.44
CA ILE A 466 13.51 20.80 23.27
C ILE A 466 13.88 20.67 21.79
N SER A 467 13.35 19.64 21.12
CA SER A 467 13.61 19.41 19.70
C SER A 467 13.03 20.54 18.83
N GLU A 468 11.85 21.06 19.18
CA GLU A 468 11.25 22.24 18.54
C GLU A 468 12.17 23.47 18.63
N ILE A 469 12.60 23.84 19.84
CA ILE A 469 13.41 25.04 20.09
C ILE A 469 14.75 24.95 19.34
N LEU A 470 15.43 23.81 19.40
CA LEU A 470 16.70 23.61 18.71
C LEU A 470 16.55 23.67 17.18
N SER A 471 15.45 23.14 16.66
CA SER A 471 15.20 23.07 15.21
C SER A 471 14.72 24.39 14.62
N THR A 472 14.11 25.26 15.42
CA THR A 472 13.43 26.48 14.93
C THR A 472 14.08 27.76 15.44
N ALA A 473 14.13 27.96 16.75
CA ALA A 473 14.51 29.23 17.36
C ALA A 473 15.97 29.65 17.06
N LEU A 474 16.85 28.68 16.77
CA LEU A 474 18.26 28.92 16.45
C LEU A 474 18.52 29.18 14.96
N SER A 475 17.61 28.78 14.08
CA SER A 475 17.77 28.92 12.61
C SER A 475 16.78 29.89 11.98
N GLY A 476 15.70 30.24 12.69
CA GLY A 476 14.57 30.99 12.16
C GLY A 476 13.61 30.15 11.31
N ALA A 477 13.70 28.82 11.36
CA ALA A 477 12.75 27.94 10.68
C ALA A 477 11.35 27.97 11.35
N PRO A 478 10.27 27.66 10.62
CA PRO A 478 8.90 27.69 11.15
C PRO A 478 8.66 26.65 12.25
N LEU A 479 7.76 26.98 13.17
CA LEU A 479 7.27 26.07 14.22
C LEU A 479 6.40 24.95 13.62
N SER A 480 6.24 23.84 14.35
CA SER A 480 5.45 22.69 13.92
C SER A 480 4.05 23.04 13.40
N PHE A 481 3.34 23.96 14.06
CA PHE A 481 1.99 24.38 13.70
C PHE A 481 1.95 25.44 12.57
N GLU A 482 3.10 25.95 12.15
CA GLU A 482 3.27 26.87 11.02
C GLU A 482 3.71 26.12 9.75
N LEU A 483 4.21 24.88 9.89
CA LEU A 483 4.67 24.07 8.77
C LEU A 483 3.50 23.54 7.94
N PRO A 484 3.61 23.57 6.59
CA PRO A 484 2.67 22.89 5.74
C PRO A 484 2.77 21.36 5.92
N PRO A 485 1.65 20.62 5.71
CA PRO A 485 1.63 19.17 5.86
C PRO A 485 2.67 18.45 4.99
N MET A 486 3.19 17.32 5.46
CA MET A 486 4.09 16.49 4.64
C MET A 486 3.35 15.84 3.47
N ILE A 487 2.15 15.33 3.72
CA ILE A 487 1.29 14.68 2.72
C ILE A 487 0.23 15.69 2.31
N SER A 488 0.33 16.16 1.06
CA SER A 488 -0.52 17.20 0.48
C SER A 488 -0.60 17.02 -1.03
N GLU A 489 -1.64 17.56 -1.65
CA GLU A 489 -1.71 17.69 -3.11
C GLU A 489 -0.67 18.68 -3.64
N ASP A 490 -0.33 19.69 -2.83
CA ASP A 490 0.77 20.61 -3.12
C ASP A 490 2.13 19.91 -2.94
N MET A 491 2.75 19.60 -4.07
CA MET A 491 4.10 19.05 -4.18
C MET A 491 5.07 20.05 -4.82
N ALA A 492 4.71 21.34 -4.86
CA ALA A 492 5.53 22.42 -5.42
C ALA A 492 6.09 23.39 -4.37
N THR A 493 5.33 23.70 -3.31
CA THR A 493 5.76 24.67 -2.31
C THR A 493 6.75 24.06 -1.30
N PRO A 494 7.97 24.59 -1.14
CA PRO A 494 8.90 24.16 -0.10
C PRO A 494 8.34 24.29 1.32
N ARG A 495 8.71 23.37 2.20
CA ARG A 495 8.21 23.33 3.58
C ARG A 495 9.02 24.20 4.55
N GLY A 496 10.28 24.49 4.23
CA GLY A 496 11.16 25.31 5.07
C GLY A 496 11.53 24.69 6.43
N LEU A 497 11.56 23.36 6.52
CA LEU A 497 11.71 22.62 7.78
C LEU A 497 13.02 22.98 8.51
N GLY A 498 12.97 22.90 9.85
CA GLY A 498 14.12 23.14 10.72
C GLY A 498 14.75 21.86 11.26
N ALA A 499 16.06 21.89 11.53
CA ALA A 499 16.77 20.80 12.19
C ALA A 499 18.00 21.31 12.93
N PHE A 500 18.63 20.45 13.75
CA PHE A 500 19.81 20.80 14.50
C PHE A 500 20.74 19.59 14.65
N VAL A 501 22.05 19.83 14.51
CA VAL A 501 23.11 18.84 14.72
C VAL A 501 24.08 19.35 15.76
N LEU A 502 24.45 18.51 16.71
CA LEU A 502 25.50 18.79 17.71
C LEU A 502 26.54 17.67 17.69
N ALA A 503 27.80 18.05 17.57
CA ALA A 503 28.96 17.18 17.75
C ALA A 503 29.76 17.65 18.97
N LEU A 504 30.09 16.72 19.85
CA LEU A 504 30.97 16.94 21.00
C LEU A 504 32.19 16.03 20.86
N ASP A 505 33.39 16.60 20.86
CA ASP A 505 34.63 15.84 20.76
C ASP A 505 35.04 15.33 22.14
N PRO A 506 35.03 14.00 22.40
CA PRO A 506 35.49 13.45 23.67
C PRO A 506 36.91 13.88 24.05
N ALA A 507 37.79 14.17 23.08
CA ALA A 507 39.16 14.62 23.30
C ALA A 507 39.23 16.00 23.98
N ALA A 508 38.20 16.84 23.82
CA ALA A 508 38.08 18.12 24.53
C ALA A 508 37.61 17.98 25.99
N PHE A 509 37.22 16.77 26.41
CA PHE A 509 36.78 16.45 27.76
C PHE A 509 37.74 15.45 28.42
N ALA A 510 37.25 14.28 28.81
CA ALA A 510 38.03 13.23 29.48
C ALA A 510 38.82 12.32 28.51
N GLY A 511 38.71 12.52 27.19
CA GLY A 511 39.38 11.70 26.19
C GLY A 511 38.52 10.54 25.64
N LEU A 512 38.82 10.14 24.41
CA LEU A 512 38.09 9.11 23.66
C LEU A 512 38.13 7.72 24.33
N ASP A 513 39.27 7.35 24.93
CA ASP A 513 39.42 6.04 25.58
C ASP A 513 38.52 5.90 26.81
N ILE A 514 38.43 6.96 27.63
CA ILE A 514 37.54 7.01 28.79
C ILE A 514 36.08 6.97 28.33
N PHE A 515 35.75 7.72 27.28
CA PHE A 515 34.40 7.76 26.72
C PHE A 515 33.95 6.39 26.20
N THR A 516 34.71 5.79 25.28
CA THR A 516 34.38 4.48 24.68
C THR A 516 34.38 3.35 25.72
N GLY A 517 35.34 3.37 26.65
CA GLY A 517 35.39 2.43 27.78
C GLY A 517 34.20 2.55 28.73
N THR A 518 33.64 3.75 28.90
CA THR A 518 32.44 3.97 29.71
C THR A 518 31.19 3.49 29.00
N LEU A 519 31.01 3.81 27.72
CA LEU A 519 29.87 3.32 26.93
C LEU A 519 29.85 1.79 26.86
N ARG A 520 31.01 1.15 26.71
CA ARG A 520 31.12 -0.33 26.73
C ARG A 520 30.63 -0.90 28.06
N ARG A 521 31.18 -0.43 29.19
CA ARG A 521 30.76 -0.90 30.52
C ARG A 521 29.27 -0.67 30.78
N TYR A 522 28.74 0.48 30.37
CA TYR A 522 27.33 0.81 30.53
C TYR A 522 26.42 -0.13 29.72
N ARG A 523 26.76 -0.34 28.44
CA ARG A 523 26.05 -1.27 27.55
C ARG A 523 26.06 -2.70 28.08
N ASP A 524 27.22 -3.17 28.54
CA ASP A 524 27.37 -4.52 29.09
C ASP A 524 26.57 -4.68 30.39
N ALA A 525 26.53 -3.64 31.23
CA ALA A 525 25.70 -3.62 32.44
C ALA A 525 24.19 -3.66 32.11
N ILE A 526 23.72 -2.95 31.08
CA ILE A 526 22.32 -3.04 30.62
C ILE A 526 21.98 -4.48 30.21
N ARG A 527 22.83 -5.09 29.37
CA ARG A 527 22.61 -6.44 28.83
C ARG A 527 22.69 -7.52 29.91
N GLY A 528 23.46 -7.28 30.97
CA GLY A 528 23.56 -8.14 32.14
C GLY A 528 22.51 -7.91 33.21
N SER A 529 21.60 -6.94 33.04
CA SER A 529 20.56 -6.65 34.02
C SER A 529 19.58 -7.81 34.16
N ALA A 530 19.12 -8.06 35.40
CA ALA A 530 18.06 -9.02 35.65
C ALA A 530 16.79 -8.66 34.87
N THR A 531 16.12 -9.67 34.32
CA THR A 531 14.89 -9.53 33.55
C THR A 531 13.71 -10.11 34.33
N THR A 532 12.50 -9.66 34.00
CA THR A 532 11.27 -10.38 34.37
C THR A 532 11.20 -11.74 33.64
N ALA A 533 10.30 -12.62 34.09
CA ALA A 533 10.08 -13.90 33.41
C ALA A 533 9.66 -13.68 31.95
N GLY A 534 10.43 -14.22 31.00
CA GLY A 534 10.20 -14.03 29.56
C GLY A 534 10.61 -12.66 29.00
N GLY A 535 11.13 -11.76 29.85
CA GLY A 535 11.61 -10.45 29.42
C GLY A 535 12.99 -10.51 28.77
N THR A 536 13.29 -9.52 27.94
CA THR A 536 14.64 -9.28 27.40
C THR A 536 15.02 -7.82 27.64
N VAL A 537 16.28 -7.58 28.00
CA VAL A 537 16.87 -6.24 28.13
C VAL A 537 17.81 -6.00 26.96
N MET A 538 17.87 -4.75 26.49
CA MET A 538 18.71 -4.36 25.36
C MET A 538 19.20 -2.93 25.54
N ALA A 539 20.41 -2.65 25.08
CA ALA A 539 20.89 -1.28 24.98
C ALA A 539 20.31 -0.61 23.72
N ALA A 540 20.33 0.73 23.70
CA ALA A 540 19.91 1.49 22.53
C ALA A 540 20.76 1.09 21.30
N GLY A 541 20.09 0.74 20.21
CA GLY A 541 20.68 0.29 18.94
C GLY A 541 20.80 -1.24 18.82
N ASP A 542 20.73 -2.01 19.90
CA ASP A 542 20.94 -3.48 19.85
C ASP A 542 19.97 -4.18 18.89
N ARG A 543 18.69 -3.76 18.91
CA ARG A 543 17.65 -4.27 18.01
C ARG A 543 17.98 -3.92 16.56
N GLU A 544 18.35 -2.67 16.31
CA GLU A 544 18.68 -2.13 14.99
C GLU A 544 19.96 -2.77 14.39
N TRP A 545 20.96 -3.08 15.22
CA TRP A 545 22.18 -3.76 14.79
C TRP A 545 21.92 -5.23 14.44
N SER A 546 21.11 -5.91 15.25
CA SER A 546 20.68 -7.29 14.97
C SER A 546 19.90 -7.35 13.65
N GLU A 547 18.94 -6.45 13.47
CA GLU A 547 18.15 -6.35 12.25
C GLU A 547 19.03 -6.01 11.04
N GLY A 548 19.99 -5.10 11.20
CA GLY A 548 20.93 -4.74 10.15
C GLY A 548 21.81 -5.90 9.69
N ARG A 549 22.25 -6.77 10.60
CA ARG A 549 22.97 -8.00 10.21
C ARG A 549 22.06 -8.94 9.41
N ARG A 550 20.81 -9.13 9.85
CA ARG A 550 19.82 -9.97 9.18
C ARG A 550 19.48 -9.46 7.77
N ARG A 551 19.21 -8.17 7.61
CA ARG A 551 18.78 -7.57 6.34
C ARG A 551 19.87 -7.46 5.29
N ARG A 552 21.14 -7.35 5.70
CA ARG A 552 22.27 -7.43 4.75
C ARG A 552 22.35 -8.80 4.05
N MET A 553 21.96 -9.87 4.73
CA MET A 553 21.95 -11.22 4.16
C MET A 553 20.65 -11.53 3.44
N SER A 554 19.51 -11.12 4.01
CA SER A 554 18.18 -11.52 3.53
C SER A 554 17.50 -10.49 2.65
N GLY A 555 18.04 -9.29 2.47
CA GLY A 555 17.40 -8.21 1.73
C GLY A 555 16.31 -7.47 2.52
N LEU A 556 15.86 -6.36 1.94
CA LEU A 556 14.83 -5.46 2.44
C LEU A 556 13.44 -5.98 2.07
N LEU A 557 12.42 -5.59 2.86
CA LEU A 557 11.02 -5.83 2.53
C LEU A 557 10.38 -4.51 2.09
N LEU A 558 9.83 -4.48 0.88
CA LEU A 558 9.03 -3.38 0.37
C LEU A 558 7.57 -3.82 0.23
N ASP A 559 6.63 -2.99 0.67
CA ASP A 559 5.22 -3.22 0.39
C ASP A 559 4.94 -3.05 -1.10
N GLN A 560 3.89 -3.72 -1.59
CA GLN A 560 3.61 -3.74 -3.01
C GLN A 560 3.21 -2.36 -3.55
N THR A 561 2.61 -1.50 -2.74
CA THR A 561 2.27 -0.12 -3.13
C THR A 561 3.53 0.65 -3.49
N ALA A 562 4.60 0.52 -2.68
CA ALA A 562 5.89 1.11 -2.99
C ALA A 562 6.49 0.52 -4.28
N VAL A 563 6.46 -0.81 -4.45
CA VAL A 563 6.98 -1.48 -5.67
C VAL A 563 6.28 -0.98 -6.93
N GLU A 564 4.95 -0.88 -6.90
CA GLU A 564 4.15 -0.41 -8.03
C GLU A 564 4.43 1.06 -8.37
N ALA A 565 4.54 1.91 -7.35
CA ALA A 565 4.89 3.32 -7.54
C ALA A 565 6.28 3.50 -8.17
N LEU A 566 7.28 2.76 -7.68
CA LEU A 566 8.63 2.79 -8.22
C LEU A 566 8.69 2.21 -9.65
N THR A 567 7.93 1.14 -9.93
CA THR A 567 7.84 0.54 -11.28
C THR A 567 7.20 1.52 -12.26
N ARG A 568 6.14 2.22 -11.85
CA ARG A 568 5.50 3.25 -12.67
C ARG A 568 6.47 4.39 -12.99
N PHE A 569 7.14 4.92 -11.97
CA PHE A 569 8.15 5.96 -12.16
C PHE A 569 9.27 5.49 -13.11
N ALA A 570 9.67 4.22 -12.99
CA ALA A 570 10.68 3.64 -13.87
C ALA A 570 10.27 3.65 -15.35
N GLY A 571 9.03 3.24 -15.63
CA GLY A 571 8.45 3.27 -16.97
C GLY A 571 8.32 4.69 -17.53
N GLU A 572 7.86 5.64 -16.72
CA GLU A 572 7.70 7.05 -17.13
C GLU A 572 9.04 7.73 -17.43
N LYS A 573 10.10 7.37 -16.71
CA LYS A 573 11.45 7.96 -16.87
C LYS A 573 12.39 7.15 -17.76
N GLY A 574 11.98 5.98 -18.22
CA GLY A 574 12.82 5.10 -19.05
C GLY A 574 14.06 4.56 -18.34
N ILE A 575 13.98 4.33 -17.03
CA ILE A 575 15.07 3.73 -16.24
C ILE A 575 14.83 2.22 -16.07
N ALA A 576 15.91 1.45 -15.87
CA ALA A 576 15.80 0.01 -15.65
C ALA A 576 14.89 -0.29 -14.43
N PRO A 577 13.97 -1.26 -14.53
CA PRO A 577 13.02 -1.57 -13.47
C PRO A 577 13.73 -2.06 -12.19
N LEU A 578 13.03 -1.98 -11.07
CA LEU A 578 13.50 -2.52 -9.79
C LEU A 578 13.44 -4.05 -9.83
N GLU A 579 14.58 -4.70 -9.61
CA GLU A 579 14.65 -6.15 -9.52
C GLU A 579 14.20 -6.63 -8.14
N VAL A 580 13.10 -7.37 -8.11
CA VAL A 580 12.58 -8.02 -6.90
C VAL A 580 13.01 -9.49 -6.89
N LEU A 581 13.39 -10.01 -5.73
CA LEU A 581 13.66 -11.43 -5.57
C LEU A 581 12.33 -12.19 -5.68
N THR A 582 12.20 -13.00 -6.72
CA THR A 582 11.14 -13.99 -6.85
C THR A 582 11.29 -15.04 -5.75
N ARG A 583 10.18 -15.42 -5.14
CA ARG A 583 10.14 -16.30 -3.96
C ARG A 583 10.78 -17.65 -4.21
#